data_AF-A0A6I9QXU9-F1
#
_entry.id   AF-A0A6I9QXU9-F1
#
_cell.length_a   1.000
_cell.length_b   1.000
_cell.length_c   1.000
_cell.angle_alpha   90.00
_cell.angle_beta   90.00
_cell.angle_gamma   90.00
#
_symmetry.space_group_name_H-M   'P 1'
#
loop_
_entity.id
_entity.type
_entity.pdbx_description
1 polymer ?
#
loop_
_entity_poly.entity_id
_entity_poly.type
_entity_poly.pdbx_seq_one_letter_code
_entity_poly.pdbx_strand_id
1 'polypeptide(L)'
;MFNNASIAGLLCMQMRKSEKADFERVVGINLVGSYLGMKHAACVMISVHRGSIVMTASMASTVPGMASTAYTCSKHAMVGLIRSAALERGQFGVRVNCVSLYRVATDRK
;
A
#
# COMPACT_ATOMS: atom_id res chain seq x y z
N MET A 1 1.62 14.10 1.34
CA MET A 1 1.41 12.97 2.26
C MET A 1 2.35 11.84 1.85
N PHE A 2 3.07 11.26 2.81
CA PHE A 2 3.81 10.02 2.61
C PHE A 2 3.11 8.90 3.38
N ASN A 3 2.61 7.90 2.66
CA ASN A 3 1.84 6.79 3.22
C ASN A 3 2.68 5.50 3.22
N ASN A 4 3.27 5.20 4.36
CA ASN A 4 4.32 4.19 4.48
C ASN A 4 3.93 2.98 5.34
N ALA A 5 2.90 3.10 6.17
CA ALA A 5 2.56 2.07 7.15
C ALA A 5 2.26 0.73 6.44
N SER A 6 2.97 -0.32 6.83
CA SER A 6 2.77 -1.67 6.31
C SER A 6 3.37 -2.71 7.24
N ILE A 7 2.77 -3.88 7.29
CA ILE A 7 3.27 -5.07 7.99
C ILE A 7 3.47 -6.22 7.00
N ALA A 8 4.45 -7.09 7.26
CA ALA A 8 4.69 -8.29 6.47
C ALA A 8 3.71 -9.44 6.78
N GLY A 9 3.01 -9.36 7.91
CA GLY A 9 2.24 -10.48 8.45
C GLY A 9 3.15 -11.55 9.05
N LEU A 10 2.59 -12.74 9.24
CA LEU A 10 3.39 -13.92 9.56
C LEU A 10 4.27 -14.27 8.34
N LEU A 11 5.55 -14.55 8.56
CA LEU A 11 6.47 -15.03 7.51
C LEU A 11 6.18 -16.51 7.19
N CYS A 12 4.96 -16.79 6.77
CA CYS A 12 4.52 -18.10 6.31
C CYS A 12 4.35 -18.06 4.79
N MET A 13 5.26 -18.73 4.09
CA MET A 13 5.19 -18.90 2.63
C MET A 13 4.24 -20.04 2.22
N GLN A 14 3.72 -20.79 3.19
CA GLN A 14 2.81 -21.91 2.97
C GLN A 14 1.36 -21.47 3.22
N MET A 15 0.62 -21.17 2.15
CA MET A 15 -0.76 -20.70 2.23
C MET A 15 -1.67 -21.59 3.11
N ARG A 16 -1.49 -22.92 3.07
CA ARG A 16 -2.27 -23.87 3.89
C ARG A 16 -2.10 -23.71 5.41
N LYS A 17 -1.00 -23.09 5.85
CA LYS A 17 -0.71 -22.83 7.26
C LYS A 17 -1.02 -21.38 7.66
N SER A 18 -1.47 -20.55 6.72
CA SER A 18 -1.86 -19.18 7.01
C SER A 18 -3.29 -19.14 7.53
N GLU A 19 -3.49 -18.44 8.64
CA GLU A 19 -4.83 -18.22 9.19
C GLU A 19 -5.51 -17.05 8.48
N LYS A 20 -6.85 -17.14 8.35
CA LYS A 20 -7.69 -16.05 7.83
C LYS A 20 -7.42 -14.72 8.55
N ALA A 21 -7.28 -14.77 9.88
CA ALA A 21 -7.05 -13.59 10.70
C ALA A 21 -5.75 -12.85 10.35
N ASP A 22 -4.66 -13.56 10.03
CA ASP A 22 -3.41 -12.91 9.61
C ASP A 22 -3.56 -12.26 8.23
N PHE A 23 -4.24 -12.93 7.30
CA PHE A 23 -4.53 -12.36 5.98
C PHE A 23 -5.34 -11.05 6.11
N GLU A 24 -6.44 -11.08 6.86
CA GLU A 24 -7.30 -9.92 7.10
C GLU A 24 -6.56 -8.79 7.81
N ARG A 25 -5.69 -9.11 8.78
CA ARG A 25 -4.86 -8.11 9.46
C ARG A 25 -3.88 -7.43 8.51
N VAL A 26 -3.19 -8.19 7.67
CA VAL A 26 -2.25 -7.64 6.67
C VAL A 26 -2.97 -6.78 5.65
N VAL A 27 -4.10 -7.24 5.11
CA VAL A 27 -4.91 -6.45 4.16
C VAL A 27 -5.50 -5.21 4.84
N GLY A 28 -6.02 -5.35 6.05
CA GLY A 28 -6.59 -4.25 6.84
C GLY A 28 -5.58 -3.13 7.08
N ILE A 29 -4.36 -3.47 7.49
CA ILE A 29 -3.31 -2.46 7.73
C ILE A 29 -2.76 -1.92 6.41
N ASN A 30 -2.31 -2.79 5.51
CA ASN A 30 -1.55 -2.37 4.33
C ASN A 30 -2.42 -1.69 3.28
N LEU A 31 -3.65 -2.19 3.04
CA LEU A 31 -4.53 -1.71 1.98
C LEU A 31 -5.60 -0.76 2.54
N VAL A 32 -6.40 -1.22 3.50
CA VAL A 32 -7.54 -0.43 4.00
C VAL A 32 -7.05 0.79 4.77
N GLY A 33 -6.06 0.62 5.65
CA GLY A 33 -5.42 1.73 6.36
C GLY A 33 -4.82 2.76 5.39
N SER A 34 -4.11 2.29 4.37
CA SER A 34 -3.54 3.16 3.34
C SER A 34 -4.62 3.92 2.56
N TYR A 35 -5.70 3.25 2.16
CA TYR A 35 -6.84 3.86 1.49
C TYR A 35 -7.46 4.97 2.34
N LEU A 36 -7.71 4.71 3.62
CA LEU A 36 -8.32 5.69 4.54
C LEU A 36 -7.42 6.91 4.71
N GLY A 37 -6.13 6.72 4.97
CA GLY A 37 -5.18 7.82 5.10
C GLY A 37 -5.13 8.67 3.83
N MET A 38 -5.08 8.03 2.66
CA MET A 38 -5.11 8.71 1.38
C MET A 38 -6.44 9.46 1.13
N LYS A 39 -7.59 8.85 1.46
CA LYS A 39 -8.92 9.46 1.32
C LYS A 39 -8.97 10.81 2.05
N HIS A 40 -8.59 10.84 3.32
CA HIS A 40 -8.63 12.06 4.13
C HIS A 40 -7.61 13.10 3.66
N ALA A 41 -6.39 12.69 3.30
CA ALA A 41 -5.40 13.61 2.74
C ALA A 41 -5.84 14.21 1.41
N ALA A 42 -6.47 13.40 0.55
CA ALA A 42 -6.98 13.84 -0.74
C ALA A 42 -8.07 14.90 -0.61
N CYS A 43 -9.00 14.76 0.34
CA CYS A 43 -10.05 15.77 0.57
C CYS A 43 -9.46 17.17 0.80
N VAL A 44 -8.41 17.28 1.63
CA VAL A 44 -7.74 18.55 1.90
C VAL A 44 -7.02 19.07 0.66
N MET A 45 -6.27 18.20 -0.04
CA MET A 45 -5.51 18.58 -1.24
C MET A 45 -6.40 19.04 -2.41
N ILE A 46 -7.58 18.43 -2.59
CA ILE A 46 -8.55 18.79 -3.62
C ILE A 46 -9.09 20.20 -3.38
N SER A 47 -9.38 20.58 -2.13
CA SER A 47 -9.91 21.92 -1.80
C SER A 47 -8.98 23.08 -2.24
N VAL A 48 -7.67 22.83 -2.26
CA VAL A 48 -6.64 23.81 -2.65
C VAL A 48 -6.05 23.53 -4.04
N HIS A 49 -6.64 22.60 -4.80
CA HIS A 49 -6.21 22.18 -6.14
C HIS A 49 -4.71 21.86 -6.25
N ARG A 50 -4.13 21.33 -5.17
CA ARG A 50 -2.69 21.09 -5.09
C ARG A 50 -2.38 20.00 -4.09
N GLY A 51 -1.67 18.97 -4.53
CA GLY A 51 -1.24 17.92 -3.61
C GLY A 51 -0.31 16.89 -4.21
N SER A 52 0.39 16.17 -3.34
CA SER A 52 1.14 14.98 -3.70
C SER A 52 1.02 13.93 -2.61
N ILE A 53 0.64 12.73 -3.03
CA ILE A 53 0.53 11.53 -2.21
C ILE A 53 1.54 10.51 -2.77
N VAL A 54 2.44 10.05 -1.92
CA VAL A 54 3.42 9.02 -2.24
C VAL A 54 3.19 7.84 -1.32
N MET A 55 3.06 6.64 -1.90
CA MET A 55 2.84 5.40 -1.15
C MET A 55 4.02 4.45 -1.26
N THR A 56 4.25 3.63 -0.24
CA THR A 56 5.31 2.62 -0.26
C THR A 56 4.79 1.30 -0.87
N ALA A 57 5.17 1.03 -2.11
CA ALA A 57 4.92 -0.25 -2.78
C ALA A 57 6.02 -1.25 -2.43
N SER A 58 6.11 -2.35 -3.17
CA SER A 58 7.18 -3.32 -3.01
C SER A 58 7.44 -4.02 -4.34
N MET A 59 8.61 -4.61 -4.52
CA MET A 59 8.82 -5.56 -5.62
C MET A 59 7.82 -6.74 -5.54
N ALA A 60 7.34 -7.07 -4.33
CA ALA A 60 6.23 -8.01 -4.14
C ALA A 60 4.88 -7.55 -4.73
N SER A 61 4.78 -6.31 -5.22
CA SER A 61 3.64 -5.81 -6.00
C SER A 61 3.65 -6.29 -7.46
N THR A 62 4.75 -6.88 -7.93
CA THR A 62 4.91 -7.31 -9.33
C THR A 62 5.45 -8.73 -9.46
N VAL A 63 6.24 -9.20 -8.48
CA VAL A 63 6.83 -10.54 -8.50
C VAL A 63 6.45 -11.30 -7.22
N PRO A 64 5.83 -12.49 -7.32
CA PRO A 64 5.49 -13.32 -6.18
C PRO A 64 6.71 -14.12 -5.66
N GLY A 65 6.54 -14.86 -4.56
CA GLY A 65 7.52 -15.85 -4.09
C GLY A 65 8.56 -15.33 -3.09
N MET A 66 8.50 -14.05 -2.73
CA MET A 66 9.48 -13.43 -1.82
C MET A 66 8.89 -12.94 -0.49
N ALA A 67 7.58 -13.06 -0.32
CA ALA A 67 6.85 -12.70 0.88
C ALA A 67 5.59 -13.57 1.04
N SER A 68 4.94 -13.48 2.20
CA SER A 68 3.68 -14.19 2.47
C SER A 68 2.62 -13.85 1.42
N THR A 69 1.72 -14.80 1.14
CA THR A 69 0.61 -14.58 0.19
C THR A 69 -0.19 -13.33 0.56
N ALA A 70 -0.48 -13.13 1.84
CA ALA A 70 -1.19 -11.95 2.33
C ALA A 70 -0.46 -10.64 1.98
N TYR A 71 0.85 -10.60 2.21
CA TYR A 71 1.65 -9.42 1.88
C TYR A 71 1.69 -9.17 0.38
N THR A 72 1.99 -10.19 -0.42
CA THR A 72 2.03 -10.09 -1.89
C THR A 72 0.69 -9.60 -2.46
N CYS A 73 -0.44 -10.18 -2.01
CA CYS A 73 -1.78 -9.72 -2.40
C CYS A 73 -2.01 -8.26 -2.01
N SER A 74 -1.69 -7.88 -0.77
CA SER A 74 -1.86 -6.49 -0.31
C SER A 74 -1.04 -5.50 -1.16
N LYS A 75 0.18 -5.87 -1.54
CA LYS A 75 1.08 -5.02 -2.32
C LYS A 75 0.69 -4.94 -3.81
N HIS A 76 0.11 -5.99 -4.38
CA HIS A 76 -0.53 -5.90 -5.71
C HIS A 76 -1.77 -5.00 -5.67
N ALA A 77 -2.64 -5.17 -4.66
CA ALA A 77 -3.84 -4.36 -4.50
C ALA A 77 -3.51 -2.86 -4.34
N MET A 78 -2.42 -2.54 -3.64
CA MET A 78 -1.92 -1.16 -3.53
C MET A 78 -1.64 -0.52 -4.89
N VAL A 79 -1.09 -1.25 -5.87
CA VAL A 79 -0.84 -0.71 -7.23
C VAL A 79 -2.15 -0.34 -7.92
N GLY A 80 -3.17 -1.19 -7.79
CA GLY A 80 -4.52 -0.88 -8.29
C GLY A 80 -5.06 0.39 -7.64
N LEU A 81 -4.98 0.48 -6.31
CA LEU A 81 -5.42 1.65 -5.56
C LEU A 81 -4.70 2.94 -6.01
N ILE A 82 -3.39 2.90 -6.20
CA ILE A 82 -2.59 4.05 -6.65
C ILE A 82 -3.05 4.53 -8.01
N ARG A 83 -3.20 3.60 -8.96
CA ARG A 83 -3.59 3.92 -10.35
C ARG A 83 -5.00 4.51 -10.40
N SER A 84 -5.96 3.89 -9.70
CA SER A 84 -7.33 4.42 -9.62
C SER A 84 -7.36 5.81 -8.99
N ALA A 85 -6.65 6.02 -7.89
CA ALA A 85 -6.58 7.30 -7.20
C ALA A 85 -5.90 8.41 -8.02
N ALA A 86 -4.87 8.07 -8.79
CA ALA A 86 -4.20 9.02 -9.68
C ALA A 86 -5.14 9.49 -10.80
N LEU A 87 -5.90 8.56 -11.39
CA LEU A 87 -6.88 8.86 -12.44
C LEU A 87 -8.00 9.77 -11.94
N GLU A 88 -8.61 9.44 -10.80
CA GLU A 88 -9.75 10.20 -10.24
C GLU A 88 -9.38 11.64 -9.87
N ARG A 89 -8.15 11.85 -9.37
CA ARG A 89 -7.75 13.09 -8.69
C ARG A 89 -6.83 14.00 -9.47
N GLY A 90 -6.27 13.52 -10.59
CA GLY A 90 -5.36 14.31 -11.42
C GLY A 90 -5.97 15.63 -11.88
N GLN A 91 -7.28 15.65 -12.18
CA GLN A 91 -8.03 16.85 -12.55
C GLN A 91 -8.03 17.95 -11.48
N PHE A 92 -7.80 17.62 -10.20
CA PHE A 92 -7.75 18.56 -9.09
C PHE A 92 -6.31 18.97 -8.73
N GLY A 93 -5.32 18.74 -9.60
CA GLY A 93 -3.92 19.07 -9.30
C GLY A 93 -3.28 18.19 -8.21
N VAL A 94 -3.88 17.03 -7.90
CA VAL A 94 -3.38 16.09 -6.91
C VAL A 94 -2.71 14.91 -7.59
N ARG A 95 -1.41 14.74 -7.34
CA ARG A 95 -0.62 13.61 -7.89
C ARG A 95 -0.57 12.46 -6.88
N VAL A 96 -0.76 11.24 -7.36
CA VAL A 96 -0.62 10.02 -6.55
C VAL A 96 0.39 9.09 -7.22
N ASN A 97 1.46 8.74 -6.50
CA ASN A 97 2.55 7.88 -6.99
C ASN A 97 3.00 6.90 -5.91
N CYS A 98 3.92 6.00 -6.26
CA CYS A 98 4.57 5.12 -5.30
C CYS A 98 6.05 4.94 -5.58
N VAL A 99 6.76 4.48 -4.54
CA VAL A 99 8.13 3.99 -4.65
C VAL A 99 8.09 2.48 -4.42
N SER A 100 8.59 1.72 -5.40
CA SER A 100 8.68 0.26 -5.30
C SER A 100 10.05 -0.12 -4.74
N LEU A 101 10.05 -0.59 -3.50
CA LEU A 101 11.27 -0.99 -2.81
C LEU A 101 11.46 -2.51 -2.85
N TYR A 102 12.72 -2.93 -2.93
CA TYR A 102 13.12 -4.30 -2.65
C TYR A 102 13.55 -4.42 -1.18
N ARG A 103 14.73 -4.98 -0.90
CA ARG A 103 15.28 -5.05 0.45
C ARG A 103 15.97 -3.72 0.77
N VAL A 104 15.44 -3.01 1.75
CA VAL A 104 16.07 -1.83 2.35
C VAL A 104 16.38 -2.17 3.79
N ALA A 105 17.62 -1.94 4.22
CA ALA A 105 17.98 -2.06 5.63
C ALA A 105 17.12 -1.06 6.42
N THR A 106 16.40 -1.56 7.41
CA THR A 106 15.52 -0.74 8.26
C THR A 106 15.82 -1.09 9.70
N ASP A 107 15.90 -0.06 10.54
CA ASP A 107 15.99 -0.25 11.97
C ASP A 107 14.64 -0.77 12.45
N ARG A 108 14.58 -2.05 12.83
CA ARG A 108 13.45 -2.58 13.58
C ARG A 108 13.80 -2.43 15.06
N LYS A 109 13.11 -1.51 15.74
CA LYS A 109 12.97 -1.57 17.19
C LYS A 109 12.03 -2.71 17.56
#